data_AF-A0A2X3KWL8-F1
#
_entry.id   AF-A0A2X3KWL8-F1
#
_cell.length_a   1.000
_cell.length_b   1.000
_cell.length_c   1.000
_cell.angle_alpha   90.00
_cell.angle_beta   90.00
_cell.angle_gamma   90.00
#
_symmetry.space_group_name_H-M   'P 1'
#
loop_
_entity.id
_entity.type
_entity.pdbx_description
1 polymer ?
#
loop_
_entity_poly.entity_id
_entity_poly.type
_entity_poly.pdbx_seq_one_letter_code
_entity_poly.pdbx_strand_id
1 'polypeptide(L)'
;MRERVAEVLLNRQYLINELKSVPCVEQVFDSETNYIIARITASSAVFKSLWDQGIILRDQNKQPTLSGCLRISIGTREECQRAIDALRQQPGLQATESK
;
A
#
# COMPACT_ATOMS: atom_id res chain seq x y z
N MET A 1 12.23 22.80 9.46
CA MET A 1 12.15 21.41 9.98
C MET A 1 10.71 20.95 10.23
N ARG A 2 9.82 21.79 10.80
CA ARG A 2 8.43 21.40 11.14
C ARG A 2 7.51 21.19 9.93
N GLU A 3 7.71 21.93 8.84
CA GLU A 3 6.86 21.84 7.64
C GLU A 3 6.91 20.47 6.97
N ARG A 4 8.11 19.89 6.82
CA ARG A 4 8.28 18.54 6.25
C ARG A 4 7.60 17.45 7.09
N VAL A 5 7.56 17.63 8.41
CA VAL A 5 6.87 16.69 9.30
C VAL A 5 5.36 16.79 9.10
N ALA A 6 4.82 18.00 9.00
CA ALA A 6 3.41 18.22 8.73
C ALA A 6 2.98 17.62 7.37
N GLU A 7 3.79 17.78 6.32
CA GLU A 7 3.53 17.16 5.01
C GLU A 7 3.52 15.63 5.07
N VAL A 8 4.51 15.02 5.74
CA VAL A 8 4.55 13.56 5.90
C VAL A 8 3.33 13.06 6.66
N LEU A 9 2.88 13.79 7.70
CA LEU A 9 1.67 13.44 8.45
C LEU A 9 0.41 13.52 7.59
N LEU A 10 0.28 14.55 6.74
CA LEU A 10 -0.85 14.69 5.80
C LEU A 10 -0.83 13.60 4.73
N ASN A 11 0.34 13.29 4.17
CA ASN A 11 0.50 12.23 3.18
C ASN A 11 0.23 10.86 3.77
N ARG A 12 0.65 10.62 5.02
CA ARG A 12 0.32 9.43 5.78
C ARG A 12 -1.20 9.25 5.90
N GLN A 13 -1.89 10.27 6.40
CA GLN A 13 -3.33 10.20 6.63
C GLN A 13 -4.08 9.93 5.32
N TYR A 14 -3.65 10.59 4.24
CA TYR A 14 -4.17 10.37 2.90
C TYR A 14 -3.94 8.93 2.43
N LEU A 15 -2.71 8.42 2.53
CA LEU A 15 -2.38 7.04 2.14
C LEU A 15 -3.24 6.02 2.90
N ILE A 16 -3.41 6.20 4.22
CA ILE A 16 -4.24 5.32 5.05
C ILE A 16 -5.69 5.31 4.57
N ASN A 17 -6.29 6.49 4.36
CA ASN A 17 -7.69 6.60 3.96
C ASN A 17 -7.92 5.99 2.57
N GLU A 18 -7.01 6.24 1.64
CA GLU A 18 -7.11 5.71 0.28
C GLU A 18 -6.91 4.19 0.26
N LEU A 19 -5.90 3.66 0.98
CA LEU A 19 -5.66 2.22 1.10
C LEU A 19 -6.86 1.49 1.71
N LYS A 20 -7.53 2.07 2.71
CA LYS A 20 -8.76 1.51 3.29
C LYS A 20 -9.91 1.41 2.29
N SER A 21 -9.88 2.22 1.22
CA SER A 21 -10.90 2.21 0.17
C SER A 21 -10.55 1.26 -0.98
N VAL A 22 -9.37 0.64 -0.97
CA VAL A 22 -8.95 -0.29 -2.04
C VAL A 22 -9.44 -1.71 -1.72
N PRO A 23 -10.13 -2.40 -2.64
CA PRO A 23 -10.69 -3.72 -2.39
C PRO A 23 -9.65 -4.83 -2.17
N CYS A 24 -8.41 -4.65 -2.65
CA CYS A 24 -7.33 -5.62 -2.42
C CYS A 24 -6.72 -5.52 -1.01
N VAL A 25 -7.02 -4.45 -0.26
CA VAL A 25 -6.47 -4.21 1.08
C VAL A 25 -7.42 -4.76 2.12
N GLU A 26 -6.97 -5.76 2.88
CA GLU A 26 -7.76 -6.37 3.95
C GLU A 26 -7.68 -5.55 5.24
N GLN A 27 -6.51 -5.03 5.55
CA GLN A 27 -6.27 -4.31 6.80
C GLN A 27 -5.13 -3.32 6.63
N VAL A 28 -5.33 -2.09 7.07
CA VAL A 28 -4.26 -1.09 7.17
C VAL A 28 -3.88 -0.95 8.64
N PHE A 29 -2.61 -1.11 8.96
CA PHE A 29 -2.09 -0.90 10.30
C PHE A 29 -1.66 0.55 10.45
N ASP A 30 -2.13 1.20 11.51
CA ASP A 30 -1.71 2.56 11.84
C ASP A 30 -0.21 2.56 12.16
N SER A 31 0.47 3.63 11.75
CA SER A 31 1.91 3.77 11.95
C SER A 31 2.24 5.20 12.35
N GLU A 32 3.12 5.34 13.35
CA GLU A 32 3.66 6.63 13.79
C GLU A 32 4.98 6.99 13.10
N THR A 33 5.35 6.20 12.08
CA THR A 33 6.63 6.33 11.38
C THR A 33 6.45 6.75 9.92
N ASN A 34 7.55 6.77 9.16
CA ASN A 34 7.61 7.08 7.73
C ASN A 34 7.24 5.90 6.81
N TYR A 35 6.60 4.86 7.33
CA TYR A 35 6.08 3.75 6.54
C TYR A 35 4.77 3.24 7.12
N ILE A 36 3.96 2.59 6.31
CA ILE A 36 2.68 1.98 6.69
C ILE A 36 2.73 0.51 6.32
N ILE A 37 2.14 -0.33 7.16
CA ILE A 37 1.97 -1.76 6.86
C ILE A 37 0.52 -1.96 6.48
N ALA A 38 0.27 -2.60 5.35
CA ALA A 38 -1.05 -3.00 4.93
C ALA A 38 -1.05 -4.50 4.60
N ARG A 39 -2.04 -5.22 5.12
CA ARG A 39 -2.34 -6.59 4.72
C ARG A 39 -3.15 -6.52 3.42
N ILE A 40 -2.62 -7.20 2.40
CA ILE A 40 -3.20 -7.21 1.05
C ILE A 40 -3.48 -8.67 0.69
N THR A 41 -4.69 -8.92 0.17
CA THR A 41 -5.03 -10.24 -0.36
C THR A 41 -4.12 -10.54 -1.56
N ALA A 42 -3.57 -11.76 -1.61
CA ALA A 42 -2.60 -12.15 -2.64
C ALA A 42 -1.39 -11.19 -2.75
N SER A 43 -0.83 -10.78 -1.59
CA SER A 43 0.27 -9.80 -1.50
C SER A 43 1.42 -10.05 -2.48
N SER A 44 1.77 -11.31 -2.76
CA SER A 44 2.83 -11.68 -3.71
C SER A 44 2.50 -11.32 -5.15
N ALA A 45 1.25 -11.53 -5.60
CA ALA A 45 0.80 -11.17 -6.94
C ALA A 45 0.73 -9.65 -7.11
N VAL A 46 0.12 -8.97 -6.13
CA VAL A 46 0.05 -7.51 -6.08
C VAL A 46 1.45 -6.91 -6.07
N PHE A 47 2.35 -7.42 -5.22
CA PHE A 47 3.75 -6.97 -5.15
C PHE A 47 4.46 -7.11 -6.49
N LYS A 48 4.31 -8.24 -7.18
CA LYS A 48 4.94 -8.47 -8.49
C LYS A 48 4.38 -7.53 -9.57
N SER A 49 3.08 -7.26 -9.54
CA SER A 49 2.43 -6.32 -10.47
C SER A 49 2.92 -4.88 -10.24
N LEU A 50 2.99 -4.44 -8.98
CA LEU A 50 3.54 -3.12 -8.63
C LEU A 50 5.03 -3.02 -9.00
N TRP A 51 5.78 -4.10 -8.81
CA TRP A 51 7.19 -4.16 -9.20
C TRP A 51 7.39 -3.95 -10.69
N ASP A 52 6.54 -4.57 -11.53
CA ASP A 52 6.58 -4.43 -12.99
C ASP A 52 6.27 -2.99 -13.44
N GLN A 53 5.38 -2.31 -12.71
CA GLN A 53 5.07 -0.88 -12.91
C GLN A 53 6.17 0.07 -12.36
N GLY A 54 7.25 -0.47 -11.79
CA GLY A 54 8.35 0.31 -11.20
C GLY A 54 8.07 0.83 -9.79
N ILE A 55 7.01 0.37 -9.13
CA ILE A 55 6.66 0.74 -7.75
C ILE A 55 7.30 -0.25 -6.79
N ILE A 56 8.39 0.17 -6.17
CA ILE A 56 9.17 -0.69 -5.27
C ILE A 56 8.60 -0.60 -3.85
N LEU A 57 7.94 -1.69 -3.43
CA LEU A 57 7.50 -1.87 -2.05
C LEU A 57 8.43 -2.80 -1.28
N ARG A 58 8.20 -2.98 0.02
CA ARG A 58 8.87 -4.00 0.83
C ARG A 58 7.89 -5.08 1.23
N ASP A 59 8.10 -6.29 0.71
CA ASP A 59 7.36 -7.46 1.14
C ASP A 59 7.80 -7.89 2.55
N GLN A 60 6.83 -8.04 3.46
CA GLN A 60 7.04 -8.54 4.82
C GLN A 60 6.41 -9.93 5.01
N ASN A 61 6.00 -10.60 3.92
CA ASN A 61 5.30 -11.89 3.95
C ASN A 61 6.13 -12.99 4.64
N LYS A 62 7.47 -12.91 4.56
CA LYS A 62 8.40 -13.85 5.19
C LYS A 62 8.47 -13.76 6.72
N GLN A 63 7.84 -12.76 7.35
CA GLN A 63 7.83 -12.64 8.81
C GLN A 63 6.69 -13.49 9.41
N PRO A 64 6.95 -14.26 10.49
CA PRO A 64 6.02 -15.27 11.02
C PRO A 64 4.65 -14.73 11.47
N THR A 65 4.50 -13.42 11.65
CA THR A 65 3.25 -12.77 12.07
C THR A 65 2.67 -11.79 11.03
N LEU A 66 3.34 -11.63 9.88
CA LEU A 66 3.00 -10.62 8.85
C LEU A 66 2.81 -11.25 7.46
N SER A 67 2.34 -12.49 7.41
CA SER A 67 1.93 -13.11 6.15
C SER A 67 0.92 -12.22 5.43
N GLY A 68 1.16 -11.97 4.13
CA GLY A 68 0.30 -11.09 3.34
C GLY A 68 0.49 -9.59 3.57
N CYS A 69 1.46 -9.15 4.37
CA CYS A 69 1.67 -7.74 4.64
C CYS A 69 2.74 -7.12 3.74
N LEU A 70 2.42 -5.95 3.17
CA LEU A 70 3.37 -5.10 2.47
C LEU A 70 3.66 -3.85 3.28
N ARG A 71 4.93 -3.46 3.32
CA ARG A 71 5.39 -2.20 3.89
C ARG A 71 5.55 -1.16 2.79
N ILE A 72 4.79 -0.09 2.90
CA ILE A 72 4.76 1.03 1.97
C ILE A 72 5.44 2.23 2.65
N SER A 73 6.51 2.74 2.07
CA SER A 73 7.17 3.95 2.57
C SER A 73 6.38 5.19 2.17
N ILE A 74 6.27 6.16 3.09
CA ILE A 74 5.58 7.41 2.85
C ILE A 74 6.58 8.36 2.18
N GLY A 75 6.40 8.56 0.89
CA GLY A 75 7.17 9.51 0.09
C GLY A 75 6.41 10.81 -0.14
N THR A 76 6.50 11.29 -1.36
CA THR A 76 5.75 12.44 -1.87
C THR A 76 4.29 12.09 -2.17
N ARG A 77 3.43 13.11 -2.27
CA ARG A 77 2.00 12.92 -2.59
C ARG A 77 1.81 12.20 -3.92
N GLU A 78 2.65 12.48 -4.90
CA GLU A 78 2.62 11.87 -6.23
C GLU A 78 2.99 10.38 -6.19
N GLU A 79 4.01 10.00 -5.42
CA GLU A 79 4.37 8.60 -5.20
C GLU A 79 3.27 7.84 -4.47
N CYS A 80 2.68 8.46 -3.44
CA CYS A 80 1.51 7.90 -2.75
C CYS A 80 0.36 7.67 -3.72
N GLN A 81 0.04 8.65 -4.57
CA GLN A 81 -1.03 8.55 -5.56
C GLN A 81 -0.77 7.42 -6.55
N ARG A 82 0.45 7.29 -7.08
CA ARG A 82 0.82 6.20 -7.99
C ARG A 82 0.67 4.83 -7.34
N ALA A 83 1.10 4.69 -6.08
CA ALA A 83 0.94 3.44 -5.34
C ALA A 83 -0.54 3.08 -5.15
N ILE A 84 -1.38 4.06 -4.78
CA ILE A 84 -2.83 3.87 -4.62
C ILE A 84 -3.47 3.48 -5.97
N ASP A 85 -3.14 4.18 -7.04
CA ASP A 85 -3.72 3.92 -8.36
C ASP A 85 -3.35 2.51 -8.85
N ALA A 86 -2.08 2.13 -8.74
CA ALA A 86 -1.62 0.80 -9.07
C ALA A 86 -2.31 -0.29 -8.22
N LEU A 87 -2.55 -0.02 -6.93
CA LEU A 87 -3.27 -0.93 -6.03
C LEU A 87 -4.77 -1.02 -6.37
N ARG A 88 -5.40 0.08 -6.80
CA ARG A 88 -6.80 0.09 -7.29
C ARG A 88 -6.97 -0.68 -8.59
N GLN A 89 -5.95 -0.66 -9.46
CA GLN A 89 -5.95 -1.46 -10.68
C GLN A 89 -5.69 -2.94 -10.42
N GLN A 90 -5.20 -3.31 -9.23
CA GLN A 90 -5.09 -4.73 -8.91
C GLN A 90 -6.47 -5.32 -8.68
N PRO A 91 -6.74 -6.52 -9.21
CA PRO A 91 -7.96 -7.23 -8.92
C PRO A 91 -7.94 -7.70 -7.47
N GLY A 92 -8.33 -6.82 -6.54
CA GLY A 92 -8.71 -7.22 -5.20
C GLY A 92 -10.00 -8.01 -5.29
N LEU A 93 -9.91 -9.34 -5.27
CA LEU A 93 -11.03 -10.29 -5.30
C LEU A 93 -12.07 -10.16 -6.45
N GLN A 94 -11.98 -9.20 -7.37
CA GLN A 94 -13.00 -8.98 -8.42
C GLN A 94 -12.62 -9.47 -9.83
N ALA A 95 -11.50 -10.18 -10.04
CA ALA A 95 -11.18 -10.80 -11.34
C ALA A 95 -11.36 -12.32 -11.36
N THR A 96 -12.44 -12.81 -10.76
CA THR A 96 -13.02 -14.10 -11.14
C THR A 96 -14.48 -13.92 -11.53
N GLU A 97 -14.81 -12.94 -12.38
CA GLU A 97 -16.09 -12.90 -13.09
C GLU A 97 -16.07 -11.85 -14.21
N SER A 98 -15.53 -12.23 -15.36
CA SER A 98 -15.98 -11.72 -16.67
C SER A 98 -15.42 -12.60 -17.79
N LYS A 99 -16.21 -13.65 -18.08
CA LYS A 99 -16.52 -14.28 -19.37
C LYS A 99 -15.38 -14.68 -20.33
#